data_AF-A0A9E2Q9F2-F1
#
_entry.id   AF-A0A9E2Q9F2-F1
#
_cell.length_a   1.000
_cell.length_b   1.000
_cell.length_c   1.000
_cell.angle_alpha   90.00
_cell.angle_beta   90.00
_cell.angle_gamma   90.00
#
_symmetry.space_group_name_H-M   'P 1'
#
loop_
_entity.id
_entity.type
_entity.pdbx_description
1 polymer ?
#
loop_
_entity_poly.entity_id
_entity_poly.type
_entity_poly.pdbx_seq_one_letter_code
_entity_poly.pdbx_strand_id
1 'polypeptide(L)'
;MRRTGAALAALLILCALLVVVGCGSPGDDAGKQVKVAIEELPTEAETTEMVDSIARLATHAGSASQEYHQELEKVKEQVEAFKKKGRKARLEYEKVMEAGAGTDYEKLARIETENIDTTVEWLDSAMSFIEDLAVAVNASGGRLDEETDAEMKSAFDRSNELLDKKSEMRVEADELMKSMGLNI
;
A
#
# COMPACT_ATOMS: atom_id res chain seq x y z
N MET A 1 13.74 17.35 23.67
CA MET A 1 13.79 17.06 22.21
C MET A 1 12.93 15.82 21.96
N ARG A 2 11.66 15.98 21.57
CA ARG A 2 10.69 14.87 21.37
C ARG A 2 9.68 15.27 20.30
N ARG A 3 10.04 15.23 19.01
CA ARG A 3 9.10 15.49 17.88
C ARG A 3 9.48 14.81 16.55
N THR A 4 10.49 13.94 16.51
CA THR A 4 10.98 13.38 15.23
C THR A 4 10.24 12.14 14.74
N GLY A 5 9.64 11.33 15.62
CA GLY A 5 8.92 10.10 15.21
C GLY A 5 7.61 10.36 14.45
N ALA A 6 6.81 11.33 14.89
CA ALA A 6 5.53 11.66 14.25
C ALA A 6 5.70 12.37 12.89
N ALA A 7 6.78 13.14 12.72
CA ALA A 7 7.09 13.81 11.47
C ALA A 7 7.62 12.84 10.40
N LEU A 8 8.36 11.79 10.80
CA LEU A 8 8.83 10.75 9.88
C LEU A 8 7.69 9.84 9.40
N ALA A 9 6.78 9.43 10.29
CA ALA A 9 5.59 8.67 9.90
C ALA A 9 4.70 9.48 8.95
N ALA A 10 4.45 10.77 9.25
CA ALA A 10 3.66 11.64 8.38
C ALA A 10 4.30 11.95 7.02
N LEU A 11 5.64 11.95 6.92
CA LEU A 11 6.34 12.17 5.64
C LEU A 11 6.22 10.96 4.70
N LEU A 12 6.17 9.75 5.25
CA LEU A 12 6.09 8.50 4.48
C LEU A 12 4.67 8.19 3.99
N ILE A 13 3.66 8.64 4.74
CA ILE A 13 2.24 8.55 4.36
C ILE A 13 1.93 9.41 3.13
N LEU A 14 2.58 10.57 3.00
CA LEU A 14 2.30 11.54 1.93
C LEU A 14 2.74 11.03 0.55
N CYS A 15 3.68 10.08 0.48
CA CYS A 15 4.21 9.53 -0.77
C CYS A 15 3.35 8.41 -1.38
N ALA A 16 2.38 7.85 -0.63
CA ALA A 16 1.55 6.74 -1.10
C ALA A 16 0.29 7.15 -1.91
N LEU A 17 0.12 8.46 -2.18
CA LEU A 17 -1.19 9.11 -2.44
C LEU A 17 -1.53 9.50 -3.88
N LEU A 18 -0.98 8.86 -4.92
CA LEU A 18 -1.34 9.25 -6.29
C LEU A 18 -1.95 8.10 -7.07
N VAL A 19 -3.28 7.97 -7.02
CA VAL A 19 -4.10 7.27 -8.03
C VAL A 19 -5.45 7.97 -8.18
N VAL A 20 -5.51 9.00 -9.02
CA VAL A 20 -6.76 9.57 -9.52
C VAL A 20 -7.39 8.60 -10.52
N VAL A 21 -8.72 8.59 -10.62
CA VAL A 21 -9.56 7.81 -11.56
C VAL A 21 -10.14 8.74 -12.63
N GLY A 22 -10.01 8.36 -13.90
CA GLY A 22 -10.59 9.01 -15.05
C GLY A 22 -10.80 8.01 -16.20
N CYS A 23 -11.83 8.29 -17.00
CA CYS A 23 -12.36 7.44 -18.06
C CYS A 23 -11.64 7.63 -19.41
N GLY A 24 -11.23 6.51 -20.04
CA GLY A 24 -10.88 6.42 -21.46
C GLY A 24 -11.61 5.25 -22.16
N SER A 25 -12.07 5.46 -23.39
CA SER A 25 -13.11 4.69 -24.10
C SER A 25 -12.74 3.22 -24.44
N PRO A 26 -13.69 2.26 -24.28
CA PRO A 26 -13.45 0.82 -24.42
C PRO A 26 -13.67 0.34 -25.87
N GLY A 27 -12.58 0.12 -26.62
CA GLY A 27 -12.65 -0.44 -27.97
C GLY A 27 -12.31 -1.93 -28.08
N ASP A 28 -11.50 -2.46 -27.17
CA ASP A 28 -10.95 -3.82 -27.22
C ASP A 28 -11.20 -4.53 -25.87
N ASP A 29 -11.39 -5.85 -25.89
CA ASP A 29 -11.78 -6.65 -24.71
C ASP A 29 -10.75 -6.55 -23.57
N ALA A 30 -9.48 -6.34 -23.92
CA ALA A 30 -8.41 -6.02 -22.97
C ALA A 30 -8.65 -4.73 -22.18
N GLY A 31 -9.09 -3.65 -22.85
CA GLY A 31 -9.37 -2.38 -22.19
C GLY A 31 -10.55 -2.46 -21.23
N LYS A 32 -11.55 -3.30 -21.53
CA LYS A 32 -12.65 -3.59 -20.58
C LYS A 32 -12.14 -4.33 -19.35
N GLN A 33 -11.22 -5.27 -19.53
CA GLN A 33 -10.72 -6.09 -18.44
C GLN A 33 -9.76 -5.32 -17.51
N VAL A 34 -8.90 -4.45 -18.08
CA VAL A 34 -8.15 -3.45 -17.30
C VAL A 34 -9.09 -2.54 -16.51
N LYS A 35 -10.19 -2.09 -17.12
CA LYS A 35 -11.18 -1.27 -16.41
C LYS A 35 -11.80 -2.01 -15.22
N VAL A 36 -12.20 -3.27 -15.41
CA VAL A 36 -12.73 -4.09 -14.30
C VAL A 36 -11.68 -4.28 -13.20
N ALA A 37 -10.40 -4.49 -13.57
CA ALA A 37 -9.32 -4.60 -12.60
C ALA A 37 -9.16 -3.33 -11.74
N ILE A 38 -9.21 -2.15 -12.37
CA ILE A 38 -9.15 -0.85 -11.68
C ILE A 38 -10.35 -0.66 -10.75
N GLU A 39 -11.56 -1.05 -11.18
CA GLU A 39 -12.78 -0.92 -10.36
C GLU A 39 -12.78 -1.86 -9.13
N GLU A 40 -12.03 -2.96 -9.17
CA GLU A 40 -11.86 -3.85 -8.01
C GLU A 40 -10.82 -3.34 -7.00
N LEU A 41 -9.94 -2.41 -7.39
CA LEU A 41 -8.94 -1.85 -6.48
C LEU A 41 -9.59 -0.97 -5.39
N PRO A 42 -8.97 -0.89 -4.21
CA PRO A 42 -9.35 0.10 -3.20
C PRO A 42 -9.23 1.51 -3.77
N THR A 43 -10.19 2.35 -3.43
CA THR A 43 -10.19 3.76 -3.82
C THR A 43 -9.02 4.50 -3.19
N GLU A 44 -8.68 5.67 -3.75
CA GLU A 44 -7.69 6.58 -3.16
C GLU A 44 -8.04 6.89 -1.70
N ALA A 45 -9.29 7.27 -1.43
CA ALA A 45 -9.75 7.58 -0.08
C ALA A 45 -9.60 6.40 0.91
N GLU A 46 -9.96 5.17 0.49
CA GLU A 46 -9.78 3.97 1.30
C GLU A 46 -8.30 3.72 1.61
N THR A 47 -7.43 3.92 0.62
CA THR A 47 -5.98 3.72 0.77
C THR A 47 -5.37 4.78 1.69
N THR A 48 -5.75 6.06 1.53
CA THR A 48 -5.34 7.17 2.40
C THR A 48 -5.72 6.92 3.85
N GLU A 49 -6.99 6.57 4.10
CA GLU A 49 -7.48 6.32 5.45
C GLU A 49 -6.70 5.17 6.10
N MET A 50 -6.44 4.09 5.36
CA MET A 50 -5.69 2.94 5.86
C MET A 50 -4.25 3.33 6.23
N VAL A 51 -3.55 4.06 5.35
CA VAL A 51 -2.17 4.51 5.59
C VAL A 51 -2.10 5.46 6.80
N ASP A 52 -3.05 6.40 6.92
CA ASP A 52 -3.16 7.29 8.07
C ASP A 52 -3.39 6.51 9.38
N SER A 53 -4.21 5.46 9.32
CA SER A 53 -4.53 4.62 10.47
C SER A 53 -3.31 3.80 10.92
N ILE A 54 -2.56 3.23 9.98
CA ILE A 54 -1.28 2.53 10.23
C ILE A 54 -0.30 3.47 10.95
N ALA A 55 -0.17 4.72 10.50
CA ALA A 55 0.73 5.67 11.15
C ALA A 55 0.28 6.12 12.54
N ARG A 56 -1.05 6.28 12.75
CA ARG A 56 -1.60 6.52 14.08
C ARG A 56 -1.28 5.37 15.03
N LEU A 57 -1.39 4.13 14.56
CA LEU A 57 -1.04 2.94 15.34
C LEU A 57 0.44 2.90 15.69
N ALA A 58 1.32 3.16 14.72
CA ALA A 58 2.77 3.22 14.98
C ALA A 58 3.12 4.27 16.04
N THR A 59 2.42 5.41 16.05
CA THR A 59 2.64 6.49 17.03
C THR A 59 2.20 6.11 18.46
N HIS A 60 1.21 5.24 18.59
CA HIS A 60 0.63 4.82 19.88
C HIS A 60 0.92 3.35 20.22
N ALA A 61 1.90 2.75 19.53
CA ALA A 61 2.25 1.35 19.69
C ALA A 61 2.62 1.03 21.14
N GLY A 62 2.08 -0.08 21.64
CA GLY A 62 2.27 -0.51 23.03
C GLY A 62 1.45 0.29 24.06
N SER A 63 0.55 1.19 23.64
CA SER A 63 -0.40 1.78 24.58
C SER A 63 -1.43 0.72 25.01
N ALA A 64 -1.68 0.62 26.32
CA ALA A 64 -2.72 -0.26 26.87
C ALA A 64 -4.15 0.31 26.67
N SER A 65 -4.32 1.30 25.78
CA SER A 65 -5.61 1.95 25.60
C SER A 65 -6.55 1.06 24.80
N GLN A 66 -7.82 1.03 25.20
CA GLN A 66 -8.85 0.33 24.45
C GLN A 66 -8.99 0.90 23.03
N GLU A 67 -8.79 2.21 22.87
CA GLU A 67 -8.80 2.91 21.59
C GLU A 67 -7.71 2.38 20.62
N TYR A 68 -6.49 2.13 21.12
CA TYR A 68 -5.42 1.56 20.31
C TYR A 68 -5.76 0.16 19.80
N HIS A 69 -6.29 -0.71 20.66
CA HIS A 69 -6.68 -2.06 20.24
C HIS A 69 -7.85 -2.07 19.25
N GLN A 70 -8.82 -1.17 19.42
CA GLN A 70 -9.92 -1.01 18.46
C GLN A 70 -9.44 -0.51 17.11
N GLU A 71 -8.56 0.49 17.09
CA GLU A 71 -7.95 0.98 15.85
C GLU A 71 -7.09 -0.12 15.19
N LEU A 72 -6.36 -0.92 15.98
CA LEU A 72 -5.52 -2.01 15.45
C LEU A 72 -6.37 -3.05 14.71
N GLU A 73 -7.47 -3.49 15.31
CA GLU A 73 -8.38 -4.44 14.66
C GLU A 73 -9.05 -3.83 13.42
N LYS A 74 -9.48 -2.56 13.49
CA LYS A 74 -10.02 -1.85 12.31
C LYS A 74 -9.02 -1.83 11.15
N VAL A 75 -7.76 -1.52 11.42
CA VAL A 75 -6.71 -1.49 10.40
C VAL A 75 -6.44 -2.88 9.82
N LYS A 76 -6.42 -3.94 10.66
CA LYS A 76 -6.30 -5.32 10.17
C LYS A 76 -7.43 -5.67 9.20
N GLU A 77 -8.66 -5.30 9.53
CA GLU A 77 -9.81 -5.50 8.64
C GLU A 77 -9.65 -4.74 7.31
N GLN A 78 -9.18 -3.49 7.36
CA GLN A 78 -8.90 -2.69 6.15
C GLN A 78 -7.80 -3.32 5.29
N VAL A 79 -6.71 -3.80 5.90
CA VAL A 79 -5.60 -4.48 5.22
C VAL A 79 -6.09 -5.77 4.55
N GLU A 80 -6.88 -6.59 5.24
CA GLU A 80 -7.44 -7.81 4.65
C GLU A 80 -8.44 -7.52 3.53
N ALA A 81 -9.23 -6.46 3.66
CA ALA A 81 -10.11 -5.98 2.59
C ALA A 81 -9.30 -5.52 1.36
N PHE A 82 -8.20 -4.78 1.58
CA PHE A 82 -7.26 -4.38 0.53
C PHE A 82 -6.71 -5.61 -0.19
N LYS A 83 -6.15 -6.58 0.54
CA LYS A 83 -5.58 -7.81 -0.03
C LYS A 83 -6.61 -8.58 -0.85
N LYS A 84 -7.86 -8.66 -0.38
CA LYS A 84 -8.94 -9.33 -1.10
C LYS A 84 -9.28 -8.62 -2.42
N LYS A 85 -9.37 -7.29 -2.40
CA LYS A 85 -9.59 -6.46 -3.58
C LYS A 85 -8.42 -6.56 -4.57
N GLY A 86 -7.18 -6.40 -4.09
CA GLY A 86 -5.96 -6.55 -4.87
C GLY A 86 -5.82 -7.91 -5.55
N ARG A 87 -6.13 -9.02 -4.86
CA ARG A 87 -6.14 -10.35 -5.48
C ARG A 87 -7.11 -10.47 -6.65
N LYS A 88 -8.30 -9.85 -6.55
CA LYS A 88 -9.25 -9.86 -7.67
C LYS A 88 -8.76 -9.02 -8.84
N ALA A 89 -8.26 -7.81 -8.57
CA ALA A 89 -7.70 -6.94 -9.60
C ALA A 89 -6.54 -7.64 -10.33
N ARG A 90 -5.64 -8.29 -9.59
CA ARG A 90 -4.57 -9.11 -10.13
C ARG A 90 -5.08 -10.22 -11.06
N LEU A 91 -6.11 -10.96 -10.66
CA LEU A 91 -6.70 -12.01 -11.51
C LEU A 91 -7.27 -11.45 -12.83
N GLU A 92 -7.78 -10.22 -12.84
CA GLU A 92 -8.22 -9.58 -14.08
C GLU A 92 -7.03 -9.13 -14.94
N TYR A 93 -5.95 -8.60 -14.33
CA TYR A 93 -4.71 -8.28 -15.05
C TYR A 93 -4.02 -9.53 -15.63
N GLU A 94 -4.06 -10.65 -14.93
CA GLU A 94 -3.54 -11.93 -15.44
C GLU A 94 -4.27 -12.37 -16.72
N LYS A 95 -5.59 -12.20 -16.79
CA LYS A 95 -6.35 -12.48 -18.01
C LYS A 95 -5.96 -11.56 -19.16
N VAL A 96 -5.67 -10.28 -18.90
CA VAL A 96 -5.16 -9.34 -19.91
C VAL A 96 -3.82 -9.83 -20.48
N MET A 97 -2.93 -10.31 -19.61
CA MET A 97 -1.63 -10.85 -20.00
C MET A 97 -1.74 -12.16 -20.78
N GLU A 98 -2.66 -13.06 -20.39
CA GLU A 98 -2.90 -14.34 -21.09
C GLU A 98 -3.55 -14.16 -22.46
N ALA A 99 -4.39 -13.13 -22.61
CA ALA A 99 -5.13 -12.87 -23.85
C ALA A 99 -4.25 -12.36 -25.00
N GLY A 100 -2.97 -12.04 -24.76
CA GLY A 100 -2.13 -11.46 -25.80
C GLY A 100 -2.53 -10.02 -26.15
N ALA A 101 -3.21 -9.32 -25.23
CA ALA A 101 -3.70 -7.96 -25.45
C ALA A 101 -2.54 -7.07 -25.88
N GLY A 102 -2.70 -6.31 -26.98
CA GLY A 102 -1.60 -5.55 -27.60
C GLY A 102 -0.63 -4.90 -26.59
N THR A 103 0.65 -4.81 -26.95
CA THR A 103 1.79 -4.69 -26.03
C THR A 103 1.65 -3.71 -24.86
N ASP A 104 0.89 -2.63 -24.99
CA ASP A 104 0.75 -1.61 -23.95
C ASP A 104 -0.26 -2.00 -22.85
N TYR A 105 -1.33 -2.74 -23.18
CA TYR A 105 -2.24 -3.29 -22.17
C TYR A 105 -1.57 -4.40 -21.35
N GLU A 106 -0.78 -5.25 -22.00
CA GLU A 106 0.06 -6.25 -21.33
C GLU A 106 1.09 -5.62 -20.40
N LYS A 107 1.79 -4.56 -20.84
CA LYS A 107 2.73 -3.83 -19.98
C LYS A 107 2.03 -3.22 -18.78
N LEU A 108 0.90 -2.55 -18.99
CA LEU A 108 0.13 -1.94 -17.91
C LEU A 108 -0.31 -2.99 -16.89
N ALA A 109 -0.83 -4.13 -17.35
CA ALA A 109 -1.24 -5.24 -16.49
C ALA A 109 -0.09 -5.80 -15.64
N ARG A 110 1.14 -5.84 -16.20
CA ARG A 110 2.34 -6.24 -15.44
C ARG A 110 2.70 -5.23 -14.36
N ILE A 111 2.78 -3.95 -14.71
CA ILE A 111 3.12 -2.87 -13.76
C ILE A 111 2.11 -2.84 -12.62
N GLU A 112 0.81 -2.88 -12.94
CA GLU A 112 -0.25 -2.86 -11.93
C GLU A 112 -0.27 -4.11 -11.05
N THR A 113 0.03 -5.29 -11.60
CA THR A 113 0.20 -6.52 -10.81
C THR A 113 1.38 -6.41 -9.85
N GLU A 114 2.53 -5.90 -10.31
CA GLU A 114 3.71 -5.68 -9.45
C GLU A 114 3.45 -4.62 -8.37
N ASN A 115 2.67 -3.58 -8.69
CA ASN A 115 2.24 -2.55 -7.75
C ASN A 115 1.34 -3.13 -6.66
N ILE A 116 0.36 -3.97 -7.02
CA ILE A 116 -0.48 -4.69 -6.05
C ILE A 116 0.38 -5.54 -5.11
N ASP A 117 1.27 -6.35 -5.67
CA ASP A 117 2.12 -7.27 -4.89
C ASP A 117 3.04 -6.49 -3.93
N THR A 118 3.68 -5.42 -4.42
CA THR A 118 4.55 -4.55 -3.61
C THR A 118 3.77 -3.85 -2.51
N THR A 119 2.54 -3.40 -2.80
CA THR A 119 1.68 -2.77 -1.78
C THR A 119 1.25 -3.78 -0.71
N VAL A 120 0.93 -5.02 -1.09
CA VAL A 120 0.60 -6.07 -0.12
C VAL A 120 1.80 -6.40 0.76
N GLU A 121 3.00 -6.53 0.19
CA GLU A 121 4.24 -6.75 0.95
C GLU A 121 4.51 -5.60 1.93
N TRP A 122 4.29 -4.36 1.49
CA TRP A 122 4.42 -3.19 2.34
C TRP A 122 3.45 -3.22 3.52
N LEU A 123 2.16 -3.50 3.27
CA LEU A 123 1.14 -3.59 4.32
C LEU A 123 1.47 -4.67 5.35
N ASP A 124 1.90 -5.85 4.90
CA ASP A 124 2.29 -6.95 5.78
C ASP A 124 3.50 -6.58 6.65
N SER A 125 4.51 -5.95 6.05
CA SER A 125 5.71 -5.48 6.76
C SER A 125 5.37 -4.41 7.79
N ALA A 126 4.51 -3.45 7.42
CA ALA A 126 4.08 -2.37 8.31
C ALA A 126 3.27 -2.88 9.50
N MET A 127 2.37 -3.84 9.28
CA MET A 127 1.58 -4.44 10.36
C MET A 127 2.45 -5.27 11.30
N SER A 128 3.35 -6.11 10.79
CA SER A 128 4.29 -6.87 11.62
C SER A 128 5.13 -5.93 12.48
N PHE A 129 5.68 -4.87 11.87
CA PHE A 129 6.46 -3.87 12.59
C PHE A 129 5.68 -3.22 13.75
N ILE A 130 4.42 -2.85 13.54
CA ILE A 130 3.58 -2.25 14.59
C ILE A 130 3.32 -3.23 15.73
N GLU A 131 3.08 -4.50 15.43
CA GLU A 131 2.85 -5.54 16.44
C GLU A 131 4.13 -5.82 17.25
N ASP A 132 5.27 -5.97 16.58
CA ASP A 132 6.58 -6.17 17.21
C ASP A 132 6.96 -4.96 18.08
N LEU A 133 6.72 -3.74 17.59
CA LEU A 133 6.88 -2.51 18.35
C LEU A 133 6.00 -2.46 19.59
N ALA A 134 4.75 -2.88 19.48
CA ALA A 134 3.86 -2.93 20.63
C ALA A 134 4.32 -3.93 21.70
N VAL A 135 4.81 -5.11 21.29
CA VAL A 135 5.37 -6.12 22.19
C VAL A 135 6.61 -5.58 22.88
N ALA A 136 7.55 -5.02 22.13
CA ALA A 136 8.80 -4.51 22.66
C ALA A 136 8.60 -3.31 23.61
N VAL A 137 7.72 -2.37 23.27
CA VAL A 137 7.37 -1.24 24.15
C VAL A 137 6.75 -1.73 25.46
N ASN A 138 5.86 -2.73 25.41
CA ASN A 138 5.24 -3.32 26.60
C ASN A 138 6.25 -4.08 27.47
N ALA A 139 7.13 -4.88 26.86
CA ALA A 139 8.13 -5.68 27.58
C ALA A 139 9.20 -4.80 28.25
N SER A 140 9.56 -3.67 27.63
CA SER A 140 10.64 -2.80 28.07
C SER A 140 10.20 -1.59 28.91
N GLY A 141 8.90 -1.41 29.14
CA GLY A 141 8.37 -0.20 29.77
C GLY A 141 8.65 1.08 28.96
N GLY A 142 8.73 0.95 27.63
CA GLY A 142 8.97 2.05 26.69
C GLY A 142 10.44 2.41 26.45
N ARG A 143 11.39 1.51 26.79
CA ARG A 143 12.82 1.69 26.48
C ARG A 143 13.34 0.50 25.70
N LEU A 144 13.27 0.59 24.38
CA LEU A 144 13.86 -0.40 23.49
C LEU A 144 15.36 -0.54 23.76
N ASP A 145 15.85 -1.77 23.79
CA ASP A 145 17.30 -2.03 23.78
C ASP A 145 17.87 -1.76 22.37
N GLU A 146 19.20 -1.66 22.29
CA GLU A 146 19.90 -1.29 21.05
C GLU A 146 19.70 -2.29 19.91
N GLU A 147 19.51 -3.57 20.23
CA GLU A 147 19.26 -4.63 19.25
C GLU A 147 17.85 -4.47 18.66
N THR A 148 16.84 -4.32 19.51
CA THR A 148 15.45 -4.09 19.12
C THR A 148 15.28 -2.78 18.34
N ASP A 149 15.95 -1.70 18.75
CA ASP A 149 15.93 -0.42 18.03
C ASP A 149 16.55 -0.55 16.62
N ALA A 150 17.64 -1.32 16.49
CA ALA A 150 18.26 -1.59 15.20
C ALA A 150 17.37 -2.44 14.27
N GLU A 151 16.73 -3.49 14.80
CA GLU A 151 15.76 -4.30 14.04
C GLU A 151 14.58 -3.46 13.54
N MET A 152 14.04 -2.60 14.42
CA MET A 152 12.97 -1.68 14.07
C MET A 152 13.36 -0.70 12.98
N LYS A 153 14.56 -0.14 13.07
CA LYS A 153 15.09 0.73 12.03
C LYS A 153 15.25 -0.01 10.70
N SER A 154 15.73 -1.24 10.70
CA SER A 154 15.85 -2.05 9.48
C SER A 154 14.49 -2.35 8.85
N ALA A 155 13.47 -2.66 9.65
CA ALA A 155 12.11 -2.89 9.16
C ALA A 155 11.51 -1.59 8.57
N PHE A 156 11.79 -0.45 9.19
CA PHE A 156 11.39 0.85 8.70
C PHE A 156 12.07 1.22 7.37
N ASP A 157 13.38 1.00 7.24
CA ASP A 157 14.11 1.27 6.01
C ASP A 157 13.58 0.40 4.85
N ARG A 158 13.32 -0.89 5.09
CA ARG A 158 12.68 -1.78 4.10
C ARG A 158 11.28 -1.30 3.70
N SER A 159 10.48 -0.83 4.66
CA SER A 159 9.15 -0.27 4.39
C SER A 159 9.23 0.93 3.44
N ASN A 160 10.24 1.79 3.60
CA ASN A 160 10.46 2.94 2.72
C ASN A 160 10.88 2.52 1.32
N GLU A 161 11.77 1.54 1.19
CA GLU A 161 12.18 1.00 -0.11
C GLU A 161 10.98 0.47 -0.92
N LEU A 162 10.03 -0.21 -0.25
CA LEU A 162 8.80 -0.69 -0.89
C LEU A 162 7.87 0.46 -1.30
N LEU A 163 7.78 1.53 -0.50
CA LEU A 163 6.99 2.73 -0.86
C LEU A 163 7.59 3.47 -2.05
N ASP A 164 8.91 3.64 -2.08
CA ASP A 164 9.61 4.29 -3.18
C ASP A 164 9.40 3.51 -4.48
N LYS A 165 9.59 2.17 -4.42
CA LYS A 165 9.31 1.29 -5.56
C LYS A 165 7.85 1.39 -6.04
N LYS A 166 6.90 1.41 -5.11
CA LYS A 166 5.47 1.59 -5.43
C LYS A 166 5.22 2.92 -6.17
N SER A 167 5.83 4.00 -5.70
CA SER A 167 5.72 5.33 -6.31
C SER A 167 6.28 5.36 -7.72
N GLU A 168 7.45 4.75 -7.95
CA GLU A 168 8.07 4.66 -9.27
C GLU A 168 7.18 3.89 -10.27
N MET A 169 6.69 2.71 -9.88
CA MET A 169 5.76 1.93 -10.71
C MET A 169 4.47 2.70 -11.01
N ARG A 170 4.02 3.52 -10.06
CA ARG A 170 2.81 4.31 -10.26
C ARG A 170 2.99 5.39 -11.31
N VAL A 171 4.12 6.09 -11.27
CA VAL A 171 4.47 7.08 -12.29
C VAL A 171 4.54 6.40 -13.67
N GLU A 172 5.17 5.23 -13.76
CA GLU A 172 5.26 4.47 -15.01
C GLU A 172 3.86 4.06 -15.54
N ALA A 173 2.98 3.55 -14.67
CA ALA A 173 1.62 3.21 -15.04
C ALA A 173 0.84 4.44 -15.55
N ASP A 174 0.95 5.59 -14.86
CA ASP A 174 0.27 6.82 -15.26
C ASP A 174 0.76 7.35 -16.61
N GLU A 175 2.06 7.29 -16.88
CA GLU A 175 2.64 7.66 -18.18
C GLU A 175 2.15 6.73 -19.30
N LEU A 176 2.11 5.42 -19.04
CA LEU A 176 1.63 4.43 -19.98
C LEU A 176 0.14 4.63 -20.29
N MET A 177 -0.70 4.81 -19.27
CA MET A 177 -2.13 5.08 -19.43
C MET A 177 -2.39 6.35 -20.25
N LYS A 178 -1.66 7.44 -19.98
CA LYS A 178 -1.71 8.67 -20.80
C LYS A 178 -1.35 8.40 -22.26
N SER A 179 -0.30 7.62 -22.51
CA SER A 179 0.13 7.28 -23.88
C SER A 179 -0.93 6.49 -24.65
N MET A 180 -1.74 5.70 -23.95
CA MET A 180 -2.84 4.91 -24.50
C MET A 180 -4.13 5.73 -24.70
N GLY A 181 -4.13 7.02 -24.35
CA GLY A 181 -5.34 7.85 -24.36
C GLY A 181 -6.35 7.46 -23.27
N LEU A 182 -5.91 6.67 -22.28
CA LEU A 182 -6.66 6.41 -21.06
C LEU A 182 -6.42 7.63 -20.15
N ASN A 183 -7.33 8.61 -20.22
CA ASN A 183 -7.26 9.76 -19.31
C ASN A 183 -7.77 9.33 -17.95
N ILE A 184 -6.85 9.06 -17.03
CA ILE A 184 -7.11 8.77 -15.62
C ILE A 184 -6.77 9.98 -14.75
#